data_AF-A0A1Q8A266-F1
#
_entry.id   AF-A0A1Q8A266-F1
#
_cell.length_a   1.000
_cell.length_b   1.000
_cell.length_c   1.000
_cell.angle_alpha   90.00
_cell.angle_beta   90.00
_cell.angle_gamma   90.00
#
_symmetry.space_group_name_H-M   'P 1'
#
loop_
_entity.id
_entity.type
_entity.pdbx_description
1 polymer ?
#
loop_
_entity_poly.entity_id
_entity_poly.type
_entity_poly.pdbx_seq_one_letter_code
_entity_poly.pdbx_strand_id
1 'polypeptide(L)'
;MRQREEALAAGIDEIQWTFDPLQALNAHFNIHKLGVIVREYEENVYGYSPSPLHRGLPTDRLVAEWRLDSDRQAALILRDIDGTARINTPDGEPDLRLETSPLLLEIPTNINELRNTDIAQAKLWQERVRAACRHYFEAGYVITDFILVDKPRPRNPILASGFLFLLR
;
A
#
# COMPACT_ATOMS: atom_id res chain seq x y z
N MET A 1 21.20 -9.21 3.43
CA MET A 1 20.58 -9.65 2.15
C MET A 1 21.56 -9.25 1.07
N ARG A 2 22.02 -10.19 0.24
CA ARG A 2 23.19 -9.98 -0.64
C ARG A 2 23.09 -8.73 -1.54
N GLN A 3 21.90 -8.43 -2.07
CA GLN A 3 21.67 -7.22 -2.88
C GLN A 3 21.90 -5.91 -2.10
N ARG A 4 21.46 -5.83 -0.83
CA ARG A 4 21.72 -4.68 0.06
C ARG A 4 23.21 -4.49 0.29
N GLU A 5 23.92 -5.58 0.57
CA GLU A 5 25.36 -5.57 0.85
C GLU A 5 26.17 -5.13 -0.39
N GLU A 6 25.81 -5.63 -1.57
CA GLU A 6 26.45 -5.25 -2.85
C GLU A 6 26.17 -3.78 -3.20
N ALA A 7 24.94 -3.28 -3.01
CA ALA A 7 24.59 -1.88 -3.26
C ALA A 7 25.32 -0.92 -2.31
N LEU A 8 25.37 -1.23 -1.01
CA LEU A 8 26.13 -0.45 -0.03
C LEU A 8 27.64 -0.45 -0.34
N ALA A 9 28.20 -1.60 -0.75
CA ALA A 9 29.60 -1.69 -1.18
C ALA A 9 29.90 -0.86 -2.43
N ALA A 10 28.89 -0.62 -3.27
CA ALA A 10 28.98 0.27 -4.43
C ALA A 10 28.71 1.77 -4.09
N GLY A 11 28.50 2.11 -2.82
CA GLY A 11 28.22 3.48 -2.39
C GLY A 11 26.79 3.95 -2.66
N ILE A 12 25.86 3.02 -2.91
CA ILE A 12 24.44 3.31 -3.08
C ILE A 12 23.77 3.23 -1.71
N ASP A 13 23.17 4.33 -1.26
CA ASP A 13 22.48 4.45 0.01
C ASP A 13 20.95 4.32 -0.12
N GLU A 14 20.41 4.60 -1.31
CA GLU A 14 18.98 4.54 -1.61
C GLU A 14 18.68 3.84 -2.94
N ILE A 15 17.62 3.04 -2.96
CA ILE A 15 17.05 2.44 -4.17
C ILE A 15 15.57 2.77 -4.23
N GLN A 16 15.09 3.22 -5.39
CA GLN A 16 13.68 3.46 -5.65
C GLN A 16 13.13 2.57 -6.78
N TRP A 17 11.89 2.12 -6.62
CA TRP A 17 11.13 1.44 -7.67
C TRP A 17 9.64 1.63 -7.45
N THR A 18 8.84 1.33 -8.46
CA THR A 18 7.38 1.43 -8.35
C THR A 18 6.69 0.08 -8.26
N PHE A 19 5.54 0.04 -7.58
CA PHE A 19 4.66 -1.13 -7.59
C PHE A 19 3.18 -0.71 -7.54
N ASP A 20 2.31 -1.62 -7.94
CA ASP A 20 0.85 -1.41 -7.95
C ASP A 20 0.29 -1.28 -6.52
N PRO A 21 -0.41 -0.17 -6.19
CA PRO A 21 -0.92 0.11 -4.84
C PRO A 21 -1.89 -0.95 -4.31
N LEU A 22 -2.54 -1.70 -5.19
CA LEU A 22 -3.55 -2.71 -4.81
C LEU A 22 -2.97 -4.13 -4.74
N GLN A 23 -1.68 -4.33 -5.04
CA GLN A 23 -1.04 -5.65 -4.95
C GLN A 23 -0.54 -5.90 -3.53
N ALA A 24 -1.41 -6.47 -2.68
CA ALA A 24 -1.12 -6.77 -1.28
C ALA A 24 0.17 -7.59 -1.06
N LEU A 25 0.49 -8.55 -1.94
CA LEU A 25 1.73 -9.33 -1.84
C LEU A 25 2.98 -8.47 -2.06
N ASN A 26 2.92 -7.50 -2.99
CA ASN A 26 4.01 -6.55 -3.20
C ASN A 26 4.11 -5.58 -2.02
N ALA A 27 2.99 -5.13 -1.45
CA ALA A 27 3.00 -4.30 -0.24
C ALA A 27 3.65 -5.05 0.95
N HIS A 28 3.28 -6.31 1.18
CA HIS A 28 3.89 -7.14 2.21
C HIS A 28 5.39 -7.33 1.98
N PHE A 29 5.81 -7.63 0.75
CA PHE A 29 7.23 -7.81 0.45
C PHE A 29 8.01 -6.49 0.58
N ASN A 30 7.62 -5.44 -0.15
CA ASN A 30 8.36 -4.19 -0.18
C ASN A 30 8.32 -3.49 1.18
N ILE A 31 7.13 -3.30 1.75
CA ILE A 31 6.97 -2.45 2.94
C ILE A 31 7.30 -3.24 4.21
N HIS A 32 6.61 -4.36 4.44
CA HIS A 32 6.77 -5.11 5.68
C HIS A 32 8.09 -5.89 5.75
N LYS A 33 8.48 -6.59 4.67
CA LYS A 33 9.70 -7.42 4.67
C LYS A 33 10.98 -6.63 4.43
N LEU A 34 11.01 -5.70 3.48
CA LEU A 34 12.22 -4.90 3.19
C LEU A 34 12.33 -3.62 4.02
N GLY A 35 11.22 -3.14 4.59
CA GLY A 35 11.20 -1.90 5.36
C GLY A 35 11.20 -0.63 4.51
N VAL A 36 10.78 -0.71 3.24
CA VAL A 36 10.66 0.50 2.40
C VAL A 36 9.57 1.42 2.96
N ILE A 37 9.72 2.71 2.73
CA ILE A 37 8.63 3.67 2.91
C ILE A 37 8.04 4.06 1.57
N VAL A 38 6.85 4.65 1.60
CA VAL A 38 6.21 5.24 0.41
C VAL A 38 5.64 6.60 0.78
N ARG A 39 6.01 7.62 0.01
CA ARG A 39 5.52 9.00 0.14
C ARG A 39 4.95 9.58 -1.13
N GLU A 40 5.09 8.85 -2.24
CA GLU A 40 4.69 9.32 -3.56
C GLU A 40 3.73 8.33 -4.22
N TYR A 41 2.76 8.90 -4.93
CA TYR A 41 1.77 8.19 -5.71
C TYR A 41 1.78 8.74 -7.14
N GLU A 42 2.07 7.88 -8.10
CA GLU A 42 2.03 8.24 -9.52
C GLU A 42 0.79 7.64 -10.18
N GLU A 43 0.01 8.50 -10.84
CA GLU A 43 -1.21 8.11 -11.53
C GLU A 43 -0.92 7.65 -12.96
N ASN A 44 -1.41 6.46 -13.32
CA ASN A 44 -1.41 5.94 -14.67
C ASN A 44 -0.08 6.05 -15.44
N VAL A 45 1.04 5.66 -14.82
CA VAL A 45 2.42 5.87 -15.30
C VAL A 45 2.68 5.32 -16.70
N TYR A 46 2.06 4.20 -17.05
CA TYR A 46 2.22 3.55 -18.36
C TYR A 46 1.10 3.88 -19.36
N GLY A 47 0.18 4.78 -19.01
CA GLY A 47 -0.91 5.20 -19.89
C GLY A 47 -1.81 4.05 -20.36
N TYR A 48 -2.25 4.12 -21.61
CA TYR A 48 -3.01 3.03 -22.23
C TYR A 48 -2.09 1.85 -22.51
N SER A 49 -2.27 0.77 -21.75
CA SER A 49 -1.57 -0.49 -21.97
C SER A 49 -2.56 -1.56 -22.43
N PRO A 50 -2.39 -2.13 -23.64
CA PRO A 50 -3.15 -3.31 -24.06
C PRO A 50 -2.69 -4.59 -23.32
N SER A 51 -1.74 -4.47 -22.38
CA SER A 51 -1.19 -5.60 -21.64
C SER A 51 -2.26 -6.28 -20.78
N PRO A 52 -2.38 -7.62 -20.86
CA PRO A 52 -3.22 -8.41 -19.97
C PRO A 52 -2.81 -8.32 -18.49
N LEU A 53 -1.66 -7.70 -18.18
CA LEU A 53 -1.20 -7.49 -16.81
C LEU A 53 -2.04 -6.46 -16.07
N HIS A 54 -2.52 -5.41 -16.77
CA HIS A 54 -3.22 -4.28 -16.16
C HIS A 54 -4.75 -4.38 -16.26
N ARG A 55 -5.26 -5.30 -17.11
CA ARG A 55 -6.68 -5.72 -17.22
C ARG A 55 -7.70 -4.59 -17.07
N GLY A 56 -7.46 -3.46 -17.74
CA GLY A 56 -8.41 -2.35 -17.80
C GLY A 56 -8.41 -1.40 -16.60
N LEU A 57 -7.47 -1.55 -15.66
CA LEU A 57 -7.19 -0.50 -14.67
C LEU A 57 -6.06 0.42 -15.14
N PRO A 58 -6.16 1.74 -14.86
CA PRO A 58 -5.03 2.65 -14.87
C PRO A 58 -3.81 2.09 -14.15
N THR A 59 -2.64 2.51 -14.60
CA THR A 59 -1.35 1.99 -14.14
C THR A 59 -0.77 2.79 -12.99
N ASP A 60 -1.56 2.91 -11.93
CA ASP A 60 -1.15 3.65 -10.74
C ASP A 60 -0.02 2.95 -10.00
N ARG A 61 0.83 3.74 -9.34
CA ARG A 61 2.09 3.29 -8.74
C ARG A 61 2.36 3.98 -7.41
N LEU A 62 2.77 3.19 -6.44
CA LEU A 62 3.48 3.66 -5.25
C LEU A 62 4.97 3.67 -5.54
N VAL A 63 5.67 4.74 -5.16
CA VAL A 63 7.13 4.82 -5.23
C VAL A 63 7.70 4.27 -3.91
N ALA A 64 8.32 3.10 -3.97
CA ALA A 64 9.04 2.50 -2.86
C ALA A 64 10.39 3.19 -2.71
N GLU A 65 10.67 3.66 -1.50
CA GLU A 65 11.95 4.26 -1.13
C GLU A 65 12.67 3.35 -0.13
N TRP A 66 13.76 2.71 -0.58
CA TRP A 66 14.54 1.80 0.25
C TRP A 66 15.88 2.41 0.63
N ARG A 67 15.94 2.93 1.86
CA ARG A 67 17.18 3.38 2.48
C ARG A 67 17.96 2.20 3.04
N LEU A 68 19.06 1.87 2.37
CA LEU A 68 19.89 0.70 2.65
C LEU A 68 20.72 0.86 3.92
N ASP A 69 21.03 2.09 4.31
CA ASP A 69 21.74 2.44 5.54
C ASP A 69 20.86 2.35 6.79
N SER A 70 19.54 2.32 6.63
CA SER A 70 18.61 2.22 7.75
C SER A 70 18.42 0.77 8.22
N ASP A 71 18.59 0.51 9.51
CA ASP A 71 18.18 -0.77 10.13
C ASP A 71 16.68 -0.79 10.43
N ARG A 72 15.88 -0.18 9.55
CA ARG A 72 14.43 -0.21 9.61
C ARG A 72 13.95 -1.60 9.19
N GLN A 73 13.98 -2.54 10.12
CA GLN A 73 12.96 -3.59 10.08
C GLN A 73 11.63 -2.88 10.31
N ALA A 74 10.63 -3.11 9.44
CA ALA A 74 9.29 -2.56 9.62
C ALA A 74 8.95 -2.69 11.09
N ALA A 75 8.79 -1.54 11.76
CA ALA A 75 8.55 -1.54 13.19
C ALA A 75 7.36 -2.47 13.36
N LEU A 76 7.55 -3.60 14.05
CA LEU A 76 6.50 -4.52 14.44
C LEU A 76 5.64 -3.76 15.43
N ILE A 77 4.93 -2.74 14.95
CA ILE A 77 3.93 -2.08 15.72
C ILE A 77 2.79 -3.06 15.66
N LEU A 78 2.75 -3.94 16.66
CA LEU A 78 1.55 -4.60 17.15
C LEU A 78 0.57 -3.49 17.53
N ARG A 79 0.05 -2.80 16.53
CA ARG A 79 -0.90 -1.73 16.65
C ARG A 79 -2.23 -2.38 16.90
N ASP A 80 -2.96 -1.81 17.84
CA ASP A 80 -4.38 -2.05 17.97
C ASP A 80 -5.06 -1.60 16.66
N ILE A 81 -5.20 -2.53 15.72
CA ILE A 81 -5.90 -2.33 14.44
C ILE A 81 -7.33 -1.88 14.71
N ASP A 82 -7.90 -2.32 15.83
CA ASP A 82 -9.29 -2.04 16.19
C ASP A 82 -9.44 -0.64 16.77
N GLY A 83 -8.42 -0.13 17.47
CA GLY A 83 -8.35 1.23 17.98
C GLY A 83 -7.77 2.27 17.01
N THR A 84 -7.24 1.84 15.86
CA THR A 84 -6.65 2.77 14.88
C THR A 84 -7.72 3.27 13.89
N ALA A 85 -7.74 4.58 13.65
CA ALA A 85 -8.65 5.20 12.70
C ALA A 85 -8.39 4.67 11.28
N ARG A 86 -9.48 4.29 10.60
CA ARG A 86 -9.46 3.77 9.23
C ARG A 86 -9.84 4.87 8.25
N ILE A 87 -9.02 5.04 7.23
CA ILE A 87 -9.28 5.97 6.13
C ILE A 87 -10.48 5.48 5.33
N ASN A 88 -10.55 4.20 5.01
CA ASN A 88 -11.62 3.61 4.22
C ASN A 88 -12.12 2.29 4.82
N THR A 89 -13.25 1.83 4.29
CA THR A 89 -13.76 0.47 4.44
C THR A 89 -13.93 -0.14 3.05
N PRO A 90 -14.14 -1.47 2.91
CA PRO A 90 -14.29 -2.10 1.60
C PRO A 90 -15.32 -1.44 0.67
N ASP A 91 -16.42 -0.95 1.25
CA ASP A 91 -17.55 -0.40 0.50
C ASP A 91 -17.71 1.13 0.66
N GLY A 92 -16.97 1.74 1.58
CA GLY A 92 -17.09 3.15 1.93
C GLY A 92 -16.10 4.06 1.20
N GLU A 93 -16.48 5.33 1.08
CA GLU A 93 -15.59 6.39 0.63
C GLU A 93 -14.52 6.72 1.69
N PRO A 94 -13.32 7.14 1.29
CA PRO A 94 -12.27 7.48 2.23
C PRO A 94 -12.65 8.73 3.04
N ASP A 95 -12.52 8.66 4.38
CA ASP A 95 -12.57 9.83 5.23
C ASP A 95 -11.22 10.57 5.17
N LEU A 96 -11.22 11.70 4.45
CA LEU A 96 -10.06 12.57 4.25
C LEU A 96 -9.98 13.70 5.29
N ARG A 97 -10.66 13.56 6.43
CA ARG A 97 -10.66 14.55 7.52
C ARG A 97 -9.91 14.04 8.76
N LEU A 98 -9.31 12.86 8.69
CA LEU A 98 -8.63 12.27 9.84
C LEU A 98 -7.29 12.98 10.05
N GLU A 99 -7.06 13.49 11.25
CA GLU A 99 -5.81 14.18 11.59
C GLU A 99 -4.94 13.38 12.58
N THR A 100 -5.41 12.21 12.99
CA THR A 100 -4.69 11.32 13.92
C THR A 100 -3.51 10.63 13.23
N SER A 101 -2.55 10.16 14.03
CA SER A 101 -1.46 9.28 13.56
C SER A 101 -1.31 8.16 14.59
N PRO A 102 -1.35 6.88 14.20
CA PRO A 102 -1.42 6.38 12.82
C PRO A 102 -2.82 6.37 12.19
N LEU A 103 -2.85 6.20 10.86
CA LEU A 103 -4.06 5.87 10.09
C LEU A 103 -3.90 4.53 9.36
N LEU A 104 -5.02 3.86 9.09
CA LEU A 104 -5.08 2.63 8.29
C LEU A 104 -5.72 2.89 6.93
N LEU A 105 -5.00 2.60 5.86
CA LEU A 105 -5.56 2.52 4.51
C LEU A 105 -5.73 1.04 4.14
N GLU A 106 -6.97 0.63 3.91
CA GLU A 106 -7.30 -0.73 3.51
C GLU A 106 -7.09 -0.91 2.00
N ILE A 107 -6.60 -2.09 1.60
CA ILE A 107 -6.47 -2.54 0.21
C ILE A 107 -6.97 -3.98 0.07
N PRO A 108 -7.44 -4.39 -1.12
CA PRO A 108 -7.89 -5.76 -1.34
C PRO A 108 -6.72 -6.74 -1.22
N THR A 109 -6.98 -7.92 -0.66
CA THR A 109 -5.97 -8.98 -0.53
C THR A 109 -5.63 -9.65 -1.85
N ASN A 110 -6.59 -9.67 -2.78
CA ASN A 110 -6.40 -10.22 -4.12
C ASN A 110 -7.06 -9.36 -5.20
N ILE A 111 -6.39 -8.26 -5.60
CA ILE A 111 -6.87 -7.43 -6.71
C ILE A 111 -6.94 -8.18 -8.04
N ASN A 112 -6.13 -9.22 -8.23
CA ASN A 112 -6.12 -9.97 -9.49
C ASN A 112 -7.40 -10.77 -9.69
N GLU A 113 -7.96 -11.31 -8.60
CA GLU A 113 -9.28 -11.94 -8.59
C GLU A 113 -10.38 -10.93 -8.86
N LEU A 114 -10.40 -9.79 -8.14
CA LEU A 114 -11.36 -8.72 -8.38
C LEU A 114 -11.35 -8.22 -9.82
N ARG A 115 -10.17 -8.03 -10.43
CA ARG A 115 -10.07 -7.66 -11.86
C ARG A 115 -10.76 -8.65 -12.80
N ASN A 116 -10.85 -9.92 -12.41
CA ASN A 116 -11.44 -10.97 -13.23
C ASN A 116 -12.93 -11.17 -12.95
N THR A 117 -13.36 -10.98 -11.69
CA THR A 117 -14.74 -11.26 -11.25
C THR A 117 -15.62 -10.02 -11.21
N ASP A 118 -15.05 -8.86 -10.85
CA ASP A 118 -15.74 -7.58 -10.72
C ASP A 118 -14.79 -6.39 -10.98
N ILE A 119 -14.65 -6.04 -12.25
CA ILE A 119 -13.80 -4.92 -12.68
C ILE A 119 -14.32 -3.56 -12.16
N ALA A 120 -15.62 -3.42 -11.90
CA ALA A 120 -16.18 -2.18 -11.38
C ALA A 120 -15.73 -1.97 -9.94
N GLN A 121 -15.79 -3.02 -9.11
CA GLN A 121 -15.27 -2.97 -7.75
C GLN A 121 -13.75 -2.74 -7.73
N ALA A 122 -13.00 -3.35 -8.65
CA ALA A 122 -11.56 -3.12 -8.77
C ALA A 122 -11.21 -1.65 -9.09
N LYS A 123 -12.02 -0.97 -9.91
CA LYS A 123 -11.88 0.46 -10.21
C LYS A 123 -12.19 1.33 -8.99
N LEU A 124 -13.27 1.05 -8.28
CA LEU A 124 -13.62 1.77 -7.05
C LEU A 124 -12.51 1.67 -6.00
N TRP A 125 -11.93 0.48 -5.82
CA TRP A 125 -10.75 0.32 -4.95
C TRP A 125 -9.58 1.21 -5.37
N GLN A 126 -9.26 1.25 -6.67
CA GLN A 126 -8.17 2.08 -7.17
C GLN A 126 -8.44 3.56 -6.94
N GLU A 127 -9.64 4.05 -7.25
CA GLU A 127 -10.05 5.44 -7.08
C GLU A 127 -9.96 5.87 -5.60
N ARG A 128 -10.43 5.03 -4.68
CA ARG A 128 -10.39 5.30 -3.23
C ARG A 128 -8.96 5.34 -2.70
N VAL A 129 -8.13 4.37 -3.09
CA VAL A 129 -6.72 4.31 -2.68
C VAL A 129 -5.94 5.48 -3.27
N ARG A 130 -6.22 5.86 -4.52
CA ARG A 130 -5.63 7.04 -5.17
C ARG A 130 -5.97 8.32 -4.39
N ALA A 131 -7.25 8.54 -4.10
CA ALA A 131 -7.71 9.72 -3.37
C ALA A 131 -7.07 9.80 -1.97
N ALA A 132 -7.05 8.69 -1.23
CA ALA A 132 -6.43 8.62 0.09
C ALA A 132 -4.92 8.90 0.05
N CYS A 133 -4.17 8.21 -0.82
CA CYS A 133 -2.72 8.40 -0.90
C CYS A 133 -2.37 9.84 -1.28
N ARG A 134 -2.98 10.40 -2.33
CA ARG A 134 -2.69 11.77 -2.76
C ARG A 134 -2.95 12.78 -1.64
N HIS A 135 -4.11 12.70 -0.99
CA HIS A 135 -4.47 13.60 0.10
C HIS A 135 -3.49 13.50 1.29
N TYR A 136 -3.25 12.28 1.79
CA TYR A 136 -2.46 12.10 3.00
C TYR A 136 -0.95 12.32 2.75
N PHE A 137 -0.44 12.03 1.56
CA PHE A 137 0.95 12.34 1.19
C PHE A 137 1.18 13.85 1.10
N GLU A 138 0.25 14.60 0.51
CA GLU A 138 0.28 16.08 0.53
C GLU A 138 0.23 16.63 1.97
N ALA A 139 -0.48 15.94 2.88
CA ALA A 139 -0.53 16.27 4.31
C ALA A 139 0.71 15.81 5.13
N GLY A 140 1.70 15.20 4.47
CA GLY A 140 2.97 14.77 5.07
C GLY A 140 2.97 13.35 5.64
N TYR A 141 1.91 12.57 5.45
CA TYR A 141 1.88 11.17 5.88
C TYR A 141 2.75 10.29 4.97
N VAL A 142 3.27 9.22 5.56
CA VAL A 142 4.16 8.25 4.94
C VAL A 142 3.62 6.85 5.21
N ILE A 143 3.54 6.00 4.20
CA ILE A 143 3.28 4.58 4.44
C ILE A 143 4.57 3.93 4.95
N THR A 144 4.46 3.19 6.05
CA THR A 144 5.62 2.70 6.80
C THR A 144 5.59 1.23 7.17
N ASP A 145 4.43 0.60 7.10
CA ASP A 145 4.25 -0.82 7.36
C ASP A 145 3.01 -1.33 6.62
N PHE A 146 2.94 -2.65 6.46
CA PHE A 146 1.81 -3.34 5.88
C PHE A 146 1.49 -4.59 6.70
N ILE A 147 0.21 -4.82 6.95
CA ILE A 147 -0.26 -6.07 7.57
C ILE A 147 -1.31 -6.75 6.72
N LEU A 148 -1.24 -8.08 6.69
CA LEU A 148 -2.27 -8.93 6.13
C LEU A 148 -3.06 -9.57 7.28
N VAL A 149 -4.37 -9.34 7.33
CA VAL A 149 -5.23 -9.92 8.37
C VAL A 149 -6.01 -11.11 7.79
N ASP A 150 -5.52 -12.32 8.08
CA ASP A 150 -6.03 -13.59 7.53
C ASP A 150 -7.27 -14.17 8.25
N LYS A 151 -7.75 -13.58 9.35
CA LYS A 151 -8.85 -14.16 10.13
C LYS A 151 -10.19 -13.44 9.90
N PRO A 152 -11.28 -14.18 9.61
CA PRO A 152 -12.62 -13.63 9.62
C PRO A 152 -12.94 -13.09 11.01
N ARG A 153 -13.37 -11.84 11.10
CA ARG A 153 -13.82 -11.23 12.35
C ARG A 153 -15.28 -11.61 12.58
N PRO A 154 -15.71 -11.88 13.83
CA PRO A 154 -17.08 -12.33 14.12
C PRO A 154 -18.17 -11.32 13.74
N ARG A 155 -17.82 -10.05 13.46
CA ARG A 155 -18.77 -9.01 13.01
C ARG A 155 -18.80 -8.79 11.50
N ASN A 156 -17.88 -9.35 10.73
CA ASN A 156 -17.89 -9.21 9.27
C ASN A 156 -17.16 -10.40 8.61
N PRO A 157 -17.90 -11.43 8.12
CA PRO A 157 -17.32 -12.70 7.68
C PRO A 157 -16.69 -12.67 6.28
N ILE A 158 -16.65 -11.51 5.61
CA ILE A 158 -16.28 -11.40 4.20
C ILE A 158 -15.00 -10.56 4.10
N LEU A 159 -13.92 -11.25 3.70
CA LEU A 159 -12.63 -10.75 3.20
C LEU A 159 -11.52 -10.53 4.25
N ALA A 160 -10.48 -11.36 4.12
CA ALA A 160 -9.14 -10.97 4.55
C ALA A 160 -8.82 -9.61 3.93
N SER A 161 -8.23 -8.71 4.74
CA SER A 161 -7.98 -7.32 4.36
C SER A 161 -6.50 -6.99 4.57
N GLY A 162 -5.91 -6.26 3.62
CA GLY A 162 -4.57 -5.71 3.76
C GLY A 162 -4.64 -4.28 4.28
N PHE A 163 -3.81 -3.91 5.25
CA PHE A 163 -3.76 -2.54 5.77
C PHE A 163 -2.38 -1.94 5.61
N LEU A 164 -2.31 -0.77 4.99
CA LEU A 164 -1.15 0.11 4.93
C LEU A 164 -1.20 1.07 6.12
N PHE A 165 -0.11 1.18 6.88
CA PHE A 165 0.00 2.10 7.99
C PHE A 165 0.60 3.44 7.56
N LEU A 166 -0.20 4.50 7.69
CA LEU A 166 0.24 5.86 7.42
C LEU A 166 0.65 6.55 8.74
N LEU A 167 1.86 7.09 8.75
CA LEU A 167 2.41 7.92 9.84
C LEU A 167 2.64 9.34 9.34
N ARG A 168 2.18 10.31 10.12
CA ARG A 168 2.58 11.72 9.95
C ARG A 168 3.96 11.99 10.54
#